data_AF-A0AAU1MBE6-F1
#
_entry.id   AF-A0AAU1MBE6-F1
#
_cell.length_a   1.000
_cell.length_b   1.000
_cell.length_c   1.000
_cell.angle_alpha   90.00
_cell.angle_beta   90.00
_cell.angle_gamma   90.00
#
_symmetry.space_group_name_H-M   'P 1'
#
loop_
_entity.id
_entity.type
_entity.pdbx_description
1 polymer ?
#
loop_
_entity_poly.entity_id
_entity_poly.type
_entity_poly.pdbx_seq_one_letter_code
_entity_poly.pdbx_strand_id
1 'polypeptide(L)'
;MDQEQILARITAMVDDEKRLRASLASGEIDGATEHERLAAVERELDQCWDLLRQRRAKTEFGENPDEARVRPESQVEGYES
;
A
#
# COMPACT_ATOMS: atom_id res chain seq x y z
N MET A 1 -2.53 -11.93 -6.89
CA MET A 1 -2.96 -10.52 -6.97
C MET A 1 -2.29 -9.93 -8.19
N ASP A 2 -3.05 -9.47 -9.18
CA ASP A 2 -2.54 -8.99 -10.47
C ASP A 2 -2.10 -7.52 -10.39
N GLN A 3 -1.30 -7.04 -11.34
CA GLN A 3 -0.86 -5.65 -11.39
C GLN A 3 -2.06 -4.68 -11.35
N GLU A 4 -3.13 -4.99 -12.08
CA GLU A 4 -4.37 -4.20 -12.06
C GLU A 4 -5.03 -4.16 -10.69
N GLN A 5 -5.00 -5.26 -9.93
CA GLN A 5 -5.52 -5.30 -8.57
C GLN A 5 -4.68 -4.44 -7.61
N ILE A 6 -3.35 -4.43 -7.76
CA ILE A 6 -2.44 -3.57 -7.00
C ILE A 6 -2.74 -2.09 -7.30
N LEU A 7 -2.88 -1.73 -8.58
CA LEU A 7 -3.21 -0.36 -8.99
C LEU A 7 -4.60 0.08 -8.50
N ALA A 8 -5.59 -0.80 -8.55
CA ALA A 8 -6.91 -0.53 -8.00
C ALA A 8 -6.85 -0.29 -6.48
N ARG A 9 -6.05 -1.08 -5.75
CA ARG A 9 -5.86 -0.90 -4.31
C ARG A 9 -5.11 0.38 -3.96
N ILE A 10 -4.06 0.74 -4.71
CA ILE A 10 -3.37 2.04 -4.60
C ILE A 10 -4.38 3.19 -4.81
N THR A 11 -5.24 3.09 -5.81
CA THR A 11 -6.24 4.13 -6.11
C THR A 11 -7.24 4.29 -4.96
N ALA A 12 -7.73 3.18 -4.39
CA ALA A 12 -8.62 3.20 -3.24
C ALA A 12 -7.94 3.82 -2.00
N MET A 13 -6.67 3.47 -1.75
CA MET A 13 -5.89 4.03 -0.64
C MET A 13 -5.67 5.55 -0.76
N VAL A 14 -5.42 6.05 -1.98
CA VAL A 14 -5.31 7.49 -2.23
C VAL A 14 -6.66 8.21 -2.04
N ASP A 15 -7.77 7.55 -2.38
CA ASP A 15 -9.11 8.09 -2.10
C ASP A 15 -9.36 8.17 -0.59
N ASP A 16 -8.94 7.15 0.16
CA ASP A 16 -9.01 7.11 1.62
C ASP A 16 -8.20 8.24 2.28
N GLU A 17 -6.98 8.52 1.80
CA GLU A 17 -6.20 9.69 2.23
C GLU A 17 -7.00 10.99 2.02
N LYS A 18 -7.60 11.17 0.84
CA LYS A 18 -8.37 12.38 0.54
C LYS A 18 -9.58 12.52 1.46
N ARG A 19 -10.27 11.41 1.76
CA ARG A 19 -11.38 11.39 2.72
C ARG A 19 -10.90 11.73 4.12
N LEU A 20 -9.77 11.19 4.57
CA LEU A 20 -9.18 11.51 5.88
C LEU A 20 -8.84 13.01 5.98
N ARG A 21 -8.21 13.58 4.96
CA ARG A 21 -7.96 15.04 4.92
C ARG A 21 -9.24 15.85 4.92
N ALA A 22 -10.27 15.41 4.20
CA ALA A 22 -11.57 16.08 4.20
C ALA A 22 -12.23 16.03 5.58
N SER A 23 -12.19 14.88 6.26
CA SER A 23 -12.68 14.71 7.63
C SER A 23 -11.88 15.53 8.66
N LEU A 24 -10.57 15.68 8.47
CA LEU A 24 -9.75 16.57 9.30
C LEU A 24 -10.16 18.04 9.08
N ALA A 25 -10.35 18.43 7.82
CA ALA A 25 -10.77 19.79 7.46
C ALA A 25 -12.19 20.13 7.93
N SER A 26 -13.10 19.14 7.99
CA SER A 26 -14.44 19.28 8.57
C SER A 26 -14.44 19.24 10.10
N GLY A 27 -13.34 18.83 10.73
CA GLY A 27 -13.21 18.64 12.18
C GLY A 27 -13.89 17.37 12.71
N GLU A 28 -14.18 16.40 11.83
CA GLU A 28 -14.69 15.07 12.23
C GLU A 28 -13.61 14.20 12.89
N ILE A 29 -12.34 14.42 12.53
CA ILE A 29 -11.19 13.75 13.15
C ILE A 29 -10.15 14.78 13.59
N ASP A 30 -9.40 14.44 14.63
CA ASP A 30 -8.21 15.17 15.06
C ASP A 30 -6.98 14.82 14.20
N GLY A 31 -6.02 15.75 14.15
CA GLY A 31 -4.80 15.59 13.35
C GLY A 31 -3.94 14.40 13.79
N ALA A 32 -4.00 13.99 15.05
CA ALA A 32 -3.30 12.80 15.53
C ALA A 32 -3.90 11.51 14.92
N THR A 33 -5.24 11.40 14.91
CA THR A 33 -5.96 10.30 14.26
C THR A 33 -5.75 10.29 12.75
N GLU A 34 -5.73 11.47 12.09
CA GLU A 34 -5.42 11.56 10.66
C GLU A 34 -4.01 11.05 10.36
N HIS A 35 -3.01 11.49 11.12
CA HIS A 35 -1.63 11.05 10.96
C HIS A 35 -1.44 9.55 11.18
N GLU A 36 -2.07 8.95 12.21
CA GLU A 36 -1.96 7.51 12.47
C GLU A 36 -2.53 6.69 11.30
N ARG A 37 -3.70 7.09 10.80
CA ARG A 37 -4.34 6.42 9.65
C ARG A 37 -3.57 6.63 8.36
N LEU A 38 -3.07 7.84 8.14
CA LEU A 38 -2.23 8.16 6.99
C LEU A 38 -0.96 7.30 6.98
N ALA A 39 -0.29 7.15 8.13
CA ALA A 39 0.90 6.31 8.26
C ALA A 39 0.61 4.82 8.00
N ALA A 40 -0.60 4.33 8.29
CA ALA A 40 -1.01 2.97 7.90
C ALA A 40 -1.19 2.84 6.38
N VAL A 41 -1.86 3.82 5.77
CA VAL A 41 -2.09 3.87 4.31
C VAL A 41 -0.77 3.97 3.55
N GLU A 42 0.17 4.83 4.00
CA GLU A 42 1.50 4.98 3.40
C GLU A 42 2.29 3.67 3.43
N ARG A 43 2.24 2.92 4.55
CA ARG A 43 2.91 1.61 4.65
C ARG A 43 2.34 0.58 3.67
N GLU A 44 1.02 0.53 3.50
CA GLU A 44 0.40 -0.36 2.50
C GLU A 44 0.72 0.07 1.06
N LEU A 45 0.78 1.39 0.80
CA LEU A 45 1.18 1.94 -0.49
C LEU A 45 2.62 1.55 -0.85
N ASP A 46 3.55 1.69 0.08
CA ASP A 46 4.95 1.28 -0.11
C ASP A 46 5.05 -0.21 -0.45
N GLN A 47 4.33 -1.07 0.27
CA GLN A 47 4.30 -2.50 -0.02
C GLN A 47 3.73 -2.79 -1.42
N CYS A 48 2.68 -2.10 -1.83
CA CYS A 48 2.11 -2.22 -3.18
C CYS A 48 3.10 -1.76 -4.27
N TRP A 49 3.82 -0.67 -4.03
CA TRP A 49 4.84 -0.16 -4.94
C TRP A 49 6.04 -1.10 -5.07
N ASP A 50 6.50 -1.70 -3.96
CA ASP A 50 7.58 -2.69 -3.97
C ASP A 50 7.21 -3.94 -4.77
N LEU A 51 5.97 -4.45 -4.59
CA LEU A 51 5.46 -5.58 -5.37
C LEU A 51 5.38 -5.26 -6.87
N LEU A 52 4.93 -4.05 -7.22
CA LEU A 52 4.83 -3.62 -8.61
C LEU A 52 6.21 -3.46 -9.25
N ARG A 53 7.18 -2.90 -8.50
CA ARG A 53 8.57 -2.78 -8.94
C ARG A 53 9.22 -4.15 -9.13
N GLN A 54 9.01 -5.08 -8.20
CA GLN A 54 9.51 -6.46 -8.30
C GLN A 54 8.96 -7.17 -9.54
N ARG A 55 7.67 -7.02 -9.83
CA ARG A 55 7.05 -7.55 -11.05
C ARG A 55 7.62 -6.95 -12.32
N ARG A 56 7.82 -5.64 -12.33
CA ARG A 56 8.38 -4.93 -13.48
C ARG A 56 9.81 -5.40 -13.77
N ALA A 57 10.62 -5.59 -12.73
CA ALA A 57 11.96 -6.18 -12.88
C ALA A 57 11.88 -7.58 -13.50
N LYS A 58 11.06 -8.50 -12.96
CA LYS A 58 10.91 -9.86 -13.54
C LYS A 58 10.46 -9.84 -15.01
N THR A 59 9.53 -8.95 -15.36
CA THR A 59 9.07 -8.76 -16.75
C THR A 59 10.20 -8.30 -17.66
N GLU A 60 11.02 -7.35 -17.19
CA GLU A 60 12.14 -6.79 -17.95
C GLU A 60 13.27 -7.81 -18.18
N PHE A 61 13.51 -8.71 -17.22
CA PHE A 61 14.46 -9.82 -17.36
C PHE A 61 13.90 -11.03 -18.14
N GLY A 62 12.67 -10.96 -18.66
CA GLY A 62 12.04 -12.04 -19.42
C GLY A 62 11.60 -13.24 -18.57
N GLU A 63 11.54 -13.07 -17.25
CA GLU A 63 11.00 -14.06 -16.31
C GLU A 63 9.47 -13.93 -16.22
N ASN A 64 8.78 -15.01 -15.82
CA ASN A 64 7.33 -15.00 -15.72
C ASN A 64 6.85 -13.97 -14.68
N PRO A 65 6.10 -12.93 -15.06
CA PRO A 65 5.57 -11.93 -14.14
C PRO A 65 4.49 -12.48 -13.20
N ASP A 66 3.94 -13.67 -13.51
CA ASP A 66 3.02 -14.43 -12.66
C ASP A 66 3.73 -15.27 -11.58
N GLU A 67 5.03 -15.54 -11.74
CA GLU A 67 5.87 -16.12 -10.69
C GLU A 67 6.36 -15.08 -9.68
N ALA A 68 5.99 -13.81 -9.83
CA ALA A 68 6.06 -12.83 -8.76
C ALA A 68 5.00 -13.14 -7.70
N ARG A 69 5.22 -14.20 -6.93
CA ARG A 69 4.44 -14.45 -5.72
C ARG A 69 4.80 -13.39 -4.69
N VAL A 70 3.76 -12.76 -4.11
CA VAL A 70 3.87 -12.07 -2.82
C VAL A 70 4.63 -13.03 -1.92
N ARG A 71 5.84 -12.66 -1.47
CA ARG A 71 6.52 -13.49 -0.49
C ARG A 71 5.55 -13.63 0.68
N PRO A 72 5.22 -14.85 1.13
CA PRO A 72 4.41 -15.00 2.33
C PRO A 72 5.12 -14.21 3.43
N GLU A 73 4.34 -13.43 4.17
CA GLU A 73 4.70 -12.58 5.32
C GLU A 73 5.42 -13.30 6.48
N SER A 74 6.06 -14.45 6.24
CA SER A 74 7.04 -15.01 7.16
C SER A 74 8.27 -14.10 7.18
N GLN A 75 8.33 -13.27 8.22
CA GLN A 75 9.37 -12.30 8.59
C GLN A 75 9.07 -10.84 8.25
N VAL A 76 8.01 -10.30 8.84
CA VAL A 76 8.19 -9.05 9.61
C VAL A 76 7.64 -9.32 11.01
N GLU A 77 8.34 -10.19 11.76
CA GLU A 77 8.30 -10.11 13.21
C GLU A 77 8.90 -8.77 13.60
N GLY A 78 8.13 -7.96 14.31
CA GLY A 78 8.65 -6.78 15.00
C GLY A 78 7.85 -5.52 14.73
N TYR A 79 6.60 -5.47 15.16
CA TYR A 79 6.04 -4.28 15.84
C TYR A 79 4.74 -4.63 16.56
N GLU A 80 4.85 -5.48 17.59
CA GLU A 80 3.89 -5.51 18.70
C GLU A 80 4.67 -5.65 20.02
N SER A 81 5.11 -4.51 20.56
CA SER A 81 5.29 -4.22 22.01
C SER A 81 5.56 -2.75 22.21
#